data_AF-A0A971WBJ8-F1
#
_entry.id   AF-A0A971WBJ8-F1
#
_cell.length_a   1.000
_cell.length_b   1.000
_cell.length_c   1.000
_cell.angle_alpha   90.00
_cell.angle_beta   90.00
_cell.angle_gamma   90.00
#
_symmetry.space_group_name_H-M   'P 1'
#
loop_
_entity.id
_entity.type
_entity.pdbx_description
1 polymer ?
#
loop_
_entity_poly.entity_id
_entity_poly.type
_entity_poly.pdbx_seq_one_letter_code
_entity_poly.pdbx_strand_id
1 'polypeptide(L)'
;MELGRERSKDSYVELGRLSHEDNLDPLFLEAAFALEPGEISLPVKTSFGFHVIKITEKEEARILTFEDVRDEAMEMRKQMRYEEYFEQLMKESDVETF
;
A
#
# COMPACT_ATOMS: atom_id res chain seq x y z
N MET A 1 -43.60 6.49 -10.42
CA MET A 1 -42.47 7.39 -10.67
C MET A 1 -41.29 6.53 -11.08
N GLU A 2 -41.15 6.42 -12.38
CA GLU A 2 -40.04 5.82 -13.09
C GLU A 2 -38.87 6.81 -13.03
N LEU A 3 -37.69 6.37 -12.62
CA LEU A 3 -36.42 6.98 -13.01
C LEU A 3 -35.31 5.92 -12.92
N GLY A 4 -35.08 5.27 -14.07
CA GLY A 4 -33.74 5.06 -14.59
C GLY A 4 -32.82 4.10 -13.84
N ARG A 5 -33.05 2.79 -14.00
CA ARG A 5 -31.96 1.82 -14.09
C ARG A 5 -31.13 2.16 -15.34
N GLU A 6 -30.12 3.00 -15.20
CA GLU A 6 -28.95 3.00 -16.08
C GLU A 6 -27.87 3.90 -15.49
N ARG A 7 -27.02 3.34 -14.64
CA ARG A 7 -25.68 3.89 -14.46
C ARG A 7 -24.69 2.76 -14.55
N SER A 8 -24.06 2.75 -15.72
CA SER A 8 -22.71 2.30 -16.01
C SER A 8 -22.42 0.82 -15.72
N LYS A 9 -21.75 0.18 -16.67
CA LYS A 9 -20.92 -1.00 -16.40
C LYS A 9 -19.80 -0.54 -15.48
N ASP A 10 -20.11 -0.30 -14.21
CA ASP A 10 -19.15 0.12 -13.20
C ASP A 10 -18.18 -1.05 -13.04
N SER A 11 -16.97 -0.85 -13.55
CA SER A 11 -15.86 -1.75 -13.34
C SER A 11 -15.56 -1.75 -11.85
N TYR A 12 -16.20 -2.66 -11.13
CA TYR A 12 -15.85 -2.95 -9.75
C TYR A 12 -14.43 -3.51 -9.75
N VAL A 13 -13.54 -2.83 -9.05
CA VAL A 13 -12.15 -3.25 -8.89
C VAL A 13 -11.99 -3.73 -7.46
N GLU A 14 -11.68 -5.01 -7.30
CA GLU A 14 -11.28 -5.58 -6.01
C GLU A 14 -9.79 -5.33 -5.81
N LEU A 15 -9.44 -4.57 -4.77
CA LEU A 15 -8.05 -4.25 -4.44
C LEU A 15 -7.40 -5.24 -3.47
N GLY A 16 -8.16 -6.23 -2.97
CA GLY A 16 -7.68 -7.16 -1.97
C GLY A 16 -7.37 -6.48 -0.63
N ARG A 17 -6.30 -6.92 0.04
CA ARG A 17 -5.87 -6.36 1.32
C ARG A 17 -5.10 -5.07 1.08
N LEU A 18 -5.54 -4.00 1.74
CA LEU A 18 -4.88 -2.69 1.69
C LEU A 18 -4.09 -2.43 2.97
N SER A 19 -2.92 -1.81 2.81
CA SER A 19 -2.07 -1.31 3.87
C SER A 19 -1.87 0.19 3.75
N HIS A 20 -1.45 0.86 4.83
CA HIS A 20 -1.09 2.28 4.78
C HIS A 20 0.19 2.52 3.96
N GLU A 21 0.96 1.48 3.65
CA GLU A 21 2.20 1.54 2.88
C GLU A 21 1.95 1.39 1.37
N ASP A 22 0.73 1.05 0.97
CA ASP A 22 0.38 0.88 -0.44
C ASP A 22 0.50 2.22 -1.17
N ASN A 23 1.07 2.19 -2.36
CA ASN A 23 1.26 3.37 -3.20
C ASN A 23 -0.04 3.77 -3.92
N LEU A 24 -1.05 4.16 -3.14
CA LEU A 24 -2.36 4.65 -3.61
C LEU A 24 -2.53 6.14 -3.32
N ASP A 25 -3.54 6.75 -3.95
CA ASP A 25 -3.87 8.15 -3.72
C ASP A 25 -4.18 8.38 -2.22
N PRO A 26 -3.55 9.36 -1.55
CA PRO A 26 -3.74 9.56 -0.11
C PRO A 26 -5.19 9.80 0.31
N LEU A 27 -5.97 10.50 -0.52
CA LEU A 27 -7.40 10.76 -0.23
C LEU A 27 -8.24 9.49 -0.35
N PHE A 28 -7.84 8.57 -1.24
CA PHE A 28 -8.47 7.27 -1.35
C PHE A 28 -8.20 6.44 -0.08
N LEU A 29 -6.94 6.36 0.35
CA LEU A 29 -6.55 5.61 1.54
C LEU A 29 -7.23 6.17 2.80
N GLU A 30 -7.19 7.49 2.99
CA GLU A 30 -7.84 8.15 4.13
C GLU A 30 -9.34 7.81 4.20
N ALA A 31 -10.05 7.93 3.07
CA ALA A 31 -11.46 7.58 3.02
C ALA A 31 -11.70 6.08 3.25
N ALA A 32 -10.86 5.19 2.71
CA ALA A 32 -11.00 3.75 2.92
C ALA A 32 -10.80 3.34 4.38
N PHE A 33 -9.80 3.88 5.06
CA PHE A 33 -9.50 3.56 6.47
C PHE A 33 -10.48 4.19 7.47
N ALA A 34 -11.17 5.28 7.08
CA ALA A 34 -12.20 5.91 7.89
C ALA A 34 -13.54 5.14 7.92
N LEU A 35 -13.77 4.25 6.96
CA LEU A 35 -14.99 3.44 6.91
C LEU A 35 -14.98 2.33 7.96
N GLU A 36 -16.18 1.88 8.32
CA GLU A 36 -16.40 0.61 9.03
C GLU A 36 -16.73 -0.54 8.05
N PRO A 37 -16.45 -1.81 8.41
CA PRO A 37 -16.75 -2.95 7.56
C PRO A 37 -18.21 -2.98 7.07
N GLY A 38 -18.39 -3.08 5.75
CA GLY A 38 -19.70 -3.06 5.08
C GLY A 38 -20.21 -1.67 4.71
N GLU A 39 -19.58 -0.59 5.19
CA GLU A 39 -19.93 0.79 4.85
C GLU A 39 -19.48 1.16 3.42
N ILE A 40 -20.21 2.09 2.80
CA ILE A 40 -19.92 2.64 1.48
C ILE A 40 -19.66 4.14 1.63
N SER A 41 -18.54 4.62 1.08
CA SER A 41 -18.17 6.03 1.15
C SER A 41 -19.10 6.92 0.31
N LEU A 42 -19.08 8.22 0.63
CA LEU A 42 -19.43 9.24 -0.36
C LEU A 42 -18.41 9.25 -1.52
N PRO A 43 -18.72 9.83 -2.69
CA PRO A 43 -17.76 9.95 -3.78
C PRO A 43 -16.50 10.70 -3.36
N VAL A 44 -15.36 10.02 -3.41
CA VAL A 44 -14.03 10.54 -3.06
C VAL A 44 -13.35 11.04 -4.32
N LYS A 45 -12.95 12.32 -4.33
CA LYS A 45 -12.20 12.89 -5.45
C LYS A 45 -10.71 12.60 -5.27
N THR A 46 -10.12 11.93 -6.25
CA THR A 46 -8.70 11.56 -6.31
C THR A 46 -8.07 12.08 -7.61
N SER A 47 -6.78 11.88 -7.79
CA SER A 47 -6.07 12.15 -9.05
C SER A 47 -6.63 11.38 -10.26
N PHE A 48 -7.22 10.20 -10.05
CA PHE A 48 -7.78 9.35 -11.11
C PHE A 48 -9.28 9.57 -11.37
N GLY A 49 -9.91 10.55 -10.70
CA GLY A 49 -11.33 10.84 -10.80
C GLY A 49 -12.08 10.57 -9.50
N PHE A 50 -13.35 10.19 -9.60
CA PHE A 50 -14.22 9.94 -8.44
C PHE A 50 -14.32 8.45 -8.14
N HIS A 51 -14.13 8.10 -6.87
CA HIS A 51 -14.22 6.72 -6.38
C HIS A 51 -15.33 6.60 -5.34
N VAL A 52 -16.06 5.49 -5.38
CA VAL A 52 -16.96 5.07 -4.30
C VAL A 52 -16.35 3.81 -3.71
N ILE A 53 -16.06 3.85 -2.41
CA ILE A 53 -15.25 2.84 -1.72
C ILE A 53 -16.16 2.02 -0.83
N LYS A 54 -15.94 0.70 -0.80
CA LYS A 54 -16.56 -0.21 0.15
C LYS A 54 -15.48 -1.11 0.72
N ILE A 55 -15.39 -1.19 2.03
CA ILE A 55 -14.52 -2.16 2.72
C ILE A 55 -15.36 -3.34 3.20
N THR A 56 -14.83 -4.55 3.01
CA THR A 56 -15.51 -5.78 3.42
C THR A 56 -15.06 -6.23 4.80
N GLU A 57 -13.79 -6.02 5.11
CA GLU A 57 -13.12 -6.43 6.35
C GLU A 57 -12.11 -5.38 6.76
N LYS A 58 -11.85 -5.26 8.06
CA LYS A 58 -10.86 -4.35 8.65
C LYS A 58 -10.10 -5.12 9.71
N GLU A 59 -8.79 -5.20 9.55
CA GLU A 59 -7.92 -5.77 10.56
C GLU A 59 -7.45 -4.67 11.50
N GLU A 60 -7.50 -4.92 12.81
CA GLU A 60 -6.99 -3.95 13.78
C GLU A 60 -5.47 -3.85 13.69
N ALA A 61 -4.97 -2.63 13.80
CA ALA A 61 -3.54 -2.38 13.91
C ALA A 61 -3.02 -3.05 15.19
N ARG A 62 -2.04 -3.95 15.03
CA ARG A 62 -1.32 -4.55 16.16
C ARG A 62 0.02 -3.86 16.35
N ILE A 63 0.38 -3.62 17.61
CA ILE A 63 1.73 -3.18 17.96
C ILE A 63 2.64 -4.41 17.84
N LEU A 64 3.59 -4.36 16.91
CA LEU A 64 4.62 -5.39 16.81
C LEU A 64 5.63 -5.19 17.95
N THR A 65 5.98 -6.28 18.63
CA THR A 65 7.06 -6.29 19.62
C THR A 65 8.42 -6.33 18.93
N PHE A 66 9.48 -6.03 19.68
CA PHE A 66 10.84 -6.20 19.14
C PHE A 66 11.09 -7.64 18.71
N GLU A 67 10.61 -8.63 19.48
CA GLU A 67 10.73 -10.04 19.15
C GLU A 67 10.05 -10.41 17.82
N ASP A 68 8.90 -9.79 17.51
CA ASP A 68 8.15 -10.05 16.26
C ASP A 68 8.94 -9.63 15.01
N VAL A 69 9.72 -8.55 15.11
CA VAL A 69 10.44 -7.96 13.97
C VAL A 69 11.94 -8.22 13.99
N ARG A 70 12.46 -8.85 15.05
CA ARG A 70 13.90 -9.02 15.29
C ARG A 70 14.61 -9.65 14.09
N ASP A 71 14.08 -10.77 13.61
CA ASP A 71 14.77 -11.58 12.60
C ASP A 71 14.76 -10.87 11.24
N GLU A 72 13.64 -10.23 10.88
CA GLU A 72 13.52 -9.38 9.68
C GLU A 72 14.46 -8.17 9.76
N ALA A 73 14.48 -7.46 10.89
CA ALA A 73 15.36 -6.31 11.10
C ALA A 73 16.85 -6.70 11.04
N MET A 74 17.21 -7.88 11.56
CA MET A 74 18.58 -8.41 11.44
C MET A 74 18.94 -8.71 9.99
N GLU A 75 18.03 -9.30 9.22
CA GLU A 75 18.28 -9.62 7.82
C GLU A 75 18.43 -8.35 6.97
N MET A 76 17.54 -7.39 7.18
CA MET A 76 17.64 -6.05 6.56
C MET A 76 19.00 -5.40 6.87
N ARG A 77 19.45 -5.45 8.13
CA ARG A 77 20.77 -4.93 8.52
C ARG A 77 21.92 -5.67 7.84
N LYS A 78 21.84 -7.00 7.68
CA LYS A 78 22.88 -7.76 6.98
C LYS A 78 22.94 -7.35 5.51
N GLN A 79 21.78 -7.19 4.87
CA GLN A 79 21.68 -6.76 3.48
C GLN A 79 22.30 -5.38 3.28
N MET A 80 21.95 -4.40 4.11
CA MET A 80 22.55 -3.06 4.08
C MET A 80 24.08 -3.12 4.24
N ARG A 81 24.58 -3.90 5.20
CA ARG A 81 26.03 -4.06 5.41
C ARG A 81 26.72 -4.74 4.22
N TYR A 82 26.05 -5.69 3.57
CA TYR A 82 26.57 -6.34 2.37
C TYR A 82 26.66 -5.35 1.20
N GLU A 83 25.63 -4.54 0.99
CA GLU A 83 25.61 -3.49 -0.03
C GLU A 83 26.71 -2.46 0.21
N GLU A 84 26.86 -1.97 1.44
CA GLU A 84 27.96 -1.06 1.82
C GLU A 84 29.34 -1.66 1.52
N TYR A 85 29.55 -2.93 1.87
CA TYR A 85 30.81 -3.63 1.63
C TYR A 85 31.06 -3.85 0.14
N PHE A 86 30.03 -4.23 -0.61
CA PHE A 86 30.11 -4.40 -2.06
C PHE A 86 30.45 -3.09 -2.76
N GLU A 87 29.81 -1.98 -2.37
CA GLU A 87 30.14 -0.66 -2.89
C GLU A 87 31.58 -0.24 -2.60
N GLN A 88 32.11 -0.56 -1.42
CA GLN A 88 33.52 -0.29 -1.10
C GLN A 88 34.45 -1.07 -2.03
N LEU A 89 34.22 -2.36 -2.22
CA LEU A 89 35.02 -3.18 -3.13
C LEU A 89 34.95 -2.66 -4.57
N MET A 90 33.78 -2.25 -5.05
CA MET A 90 33.61 -1.67 -6.37
C MET A 90 34.34 -0.34 -6.54
N LYS A 91 34.43 0.49 -5.49
CA LYS A 91 35.20 1.74 -5.51
C LYS A 91 36.70 1.52 -5.49
N GLU A 92 37.17 0.51 -4.78
CA GLU A 92 38.58 0.17 -4.67
C GLU A 92 39.09 -0.63 -5.88
N SER A 93 38.19 -1.23 -6.65
CA SER A 93 38.51 -2.00 -7.85
C SER A 93 38.48 -1.11 -9.09
N ASP A 94 39.43 -1.30 -10.00
CA ASP A 94 39.44 -0.63 -11.30
C ASP A 94 38.44 -1.34 -12.24
N VAL A 95 37.17 -0.95 -12.15
CA VAL A 95 36.09 -1.57 -12.92
C VAL A 95 35.84 -0.76 -14.20
N GLU A 96 36.33 -1.27 -15.33
CA GLU A 96 35.97 -0.75 -16.65
C GLU A 96 34.63 -1.35 -17.12
N THR A 97 33.66 -0.47 -17.42
CA THR A 97 32.42 -0.84 -18.11
C THR A 97 32.55 -0.53 -19.61
N PHE A 98 32.37 -1.55 -20.46
CA PHE A 98 32.44 -1.44 -21.93
C PHE A 98 31.15 -0.92 -22.56
#